data_AF-A0A8J3FQS8-F1
#
_entry.id   AF-A0A8J3FQS8-F1
#
_cell.length_a   1.000
_cell.length_b   1.000
_cell.length_c   1.000
_cell.angle_alpha   90.00
_cell.angle_beta   90.00
_cell.angle_gamma   90.00
#
_symmetry.space_group_name_H-M   'P 1'
#
loop_
_entity.id
_entity.type
_entity.pdbx_description
1 polymer ?
#
loop_
_entity_poly.entity_id
_entity_poly.type
_entity_poly.pdbx_seq_one_letter_code
_entity_poly.pdbx_strand_id
1 'polypeptide(L)'
;MNLRLPPSLRRGTIFVLALFTAVTSLAVVGPSPASAHINRPNVAENEIHAYYEEMLGRPADSGGYTTRINKVYEDCRQGILAAGMIILDSQEAHNRRPNPDSFTVAMYRALLNRDADGGGRHHYVMNVIPQRGYRWAIRDLQSSPEFRSRLAAMCDHRRTSSANVLPAGQAVGAAVGIIDAGMTLLVQCGVAQVLELVGPNRIKTIYQATEAIKTAKFILSKSLNKSDSCRAAYNTLTIADHIVRIADYERGNHPTYVGIKQRDYWVPAGHYCDVEMWGGPSGSELIYRKINFRC
;
A
#
# COMPACT_ATOMS: atom_id res chain seq x y z
N MET A 1 78.70 -1.05 -28.06
CA MET A 1 79.06 -1.16 -29.49
C MET A 1 77.79 -1.35 -30.29
N ASN A 2 77.58 -0.45 -31.26
CA ASN A 2 76.54 -0.51 -32.30
C ASN A 2 76.53 -1.86 -33.03
N LEU A 3 75.37 -2.30 -33.55
CA LEU A 3 75.19 -2.86 -34.92
C LEU A 3 73.76 -3.42 -35.06
N ARG A 4 72.86 -2.64 -35.68
CA ARG A 4 72.32 -2.79 -37.06
C ARG A 4 71.13 -3.78 -37.18
N LEU A 5 69.96 -3.19 -37.44
CA LEU A 5 68.83 -3.82 -38.14
C LEU A 5 69.13 -3.94 -39.65
N PRO A 6 68.61 -4.99 -40.33
CA PRO A 6 68.33 -4.92 -41.77
C PRO A 6 66.82 -4.93 -42.07
N PRO A 7 66.37 -4.21 -43.13
CA PRO A 7 64.97 -4.17 -43.55
C PRO A 7 64.71 -5.10 -44.75
N SER A 8 63.52 -5.70 -44.81
CA SER A 8 62.77 -5.99 -46.05
C SER A 8 61.43 -6.65 -45.66
N LEU A 9 60.30 -5.95 -45.75
CA LEU A 9 59.44 -5.84 -46.94
C LEU A 9 59.23 -7.18 -47.65
N ARG A 10 58.21 -7.93 -47.25
CA ARG A 10 57.38 -8.70 -48.19
C ARG A 10 55.90 -8.53 -47.87
N ARG A 11 55.20 -8.01 -48.88
CA ARG A 11 53.75 -7.84 -48.99
C ARG A 11 53.05 -9.17 -48.67
N GLY A 12 52.24 -9.16 -47.61
CA GLY A 12 51.25 -10.19 -47.33
C GLY A 12 49.86 -9.62 -47.62
N THR A 13 49.25 -10.13 -48.68
CA THR A 13 47.88 -9.89 -49.11
C THR A 13 46.91 -10.19 -47.97
N ILE A 14 46.21 -9.17 -47.46
CA ILE A 14 45.16 -9.35 -46.46
C ILE A 14 43.93 -9.90 -47.17
N PHE A 15 43.68 -11.21 -47.03
CA PHE A 15 42.36 -11.78 -47.24
C PHE A 15 41.47 -11.34 -46.07
N VAL A 16 40.57 -10.39 -46.31
CA VAL A 16 39.50 -10.06 -45.36
C VAL A 16 38.46 -11.18 -45.45
N LEU A 17 38.52 -12.11 -44.51
CA LEU A 17 37.49 -13.12 -44.29
C LEU A 17 36.29 -12.41 -43.63
N ALA A 18 35.25 -12.12 -44.41
CA ALA A 18 34.00 -11.59 -43.89
C ALA A 18 33.28 -12.70 -43.10
N LEU A 19 33.44 -12.69 -41.78
CA LEU A 19 32.66 -13.51 -40.85
C LEU A 19 31.24 -12.94 -40.80
N PHE A 20 30.30 -13.54 -41.52
CA PHE A 20 28.88 -13.33 -41.29
C PHE A 20 28.48 -14.02 -39.99
N THR A 21 28.51 -13.29 -38.87
CA THR A 21 27.84 -13.71 -37.65
C THR A 21 26.33 -13.57 -37.87
N ALA A 22 25.66 -14.69 -38.12
CA ALA A 22 24.21 -14.76 -38.06
C ALA A 22 23.77 -14.53 -36.60
N VAL A 23 23.48 -13.28 -36.25
CA VAL A 23 22.81 -12.93 -35.01
C VAL A 23 21.39 -13.48 -35.13
N THR A 24 21.18 -14.67 -34.57
CA THR A 24 19.84 -15.21 -34.31
C THR A 24 19.27 -14.40 -33.15
N SER A 25 18.56 -13.32 -33.50
CA SER A 25 17.72 -12.58 -32.57
C SER A 25 16.62 -13.52 -32.06
N LEU A 26 16.90 -14.22 -30.96
CA LEU A 26 15.85 -14.79 -30.12
C LEU A 26 15.06 -13.61 -29.55
N ALA A 27 13.98 -13.24 -30.24
CA ALA A 27 12.96 -12.39 -29.67
C ALA A 27 12.43 -13.12 -28.43
N VAL A 28 12.85 -12.65 -27.25
CA VAL A 28 12.17 -12.97 -26.00
C VAL A 28 10.78 -12.38 -26.16
N VAL A 29 9.82 -13.22 -26.56
CA VAL A 29 8.41 -12.90 -26.46
C VAL A 29 8.11 -12.84 -24.97
N GLY A 30 8.27 -11.65 -24.39
CA GLY A 30 7.73 -11.37 -23.07
C GLY A 30 6.23 -11.69 -23.08
N PRO A 31 5.63 -12.05 -21.93
CA PRO A 31 4.18 -12.24 -21.87
C PRO A 31 3.52 -11.00 -22.47
N SER A 32 2.73 -11.20 -23.52
CA SER A 32 1.97 -10.12 -24.13
C SER A 32 1.17 -9.43 -23.04
N PRO A 33 1.11 -8.08 -23.02
CA PRO A 33 0.23 -7.39 -22.07
C PRO A 33 -1.17 -7.96 -22.26
N ALA A 34 -1.71 -8.55 -21.21
CA ALA A 34 -3.06 -9.10 -21.24
C ALA A 34 -4.01 -7.96 -21.63
N SER A 35 -4.61 -8.08 -22.82
CA SER A 35 -5.59 -7.11 -23.30
C SER A 35 -6.81 -7.12 -22.37
N ALA A 36 -7.37 -5.94 -22.07
CA ALA A 36 -8.58 -5.83 -21.29
C ALA A 36 -9.74 -6.52 -22.03
N HIS A 37 -10.12 -7.71 -21.57
CA HIS A 37 -11.22 -8.49 -22.18
C HIS A 37 -12.58 -7.80 -21.95
N ILE A 38 -12.73 -7.07 -20.85
CA ILE A 38 -13.94 -6.37 -20.47
C ILE A 38 -13.62 -4.90 -20.71
N ASN A 39 -14.07 -4.29 -21.80
CA ASN A 39 -13.70 -2.89 -22.11
C ASN A 39 -14.51 -1.88 -21.27
N ARG A 40 -14.61 -2.12 -19.95
CA ARG A 40 -15.34 -1.27 -19.00
C ARG A 40 -14.64 0.10 -18.87
N PRO A 41 -15.39 1.21 -18.96
CA PRO A 41 -14.84 2.53 -18.73
C PRO A 41 -14.24 2.66 -17.32
N ASN A 42 -13.12 3.38 -17.18
CA ASN A 42 -12.50 3.71 -15.90
C ASN A 42 -13.33 4.78 -15.16
N VAL A 43 -14.50 4.37 -14.66
CA VAL A 43 -15.44 5.21 -13.93
C VAL A 43 -15.73 4.51 -12.60
N ALA A 44 -15.63 5.22 -11.48
CA ALA A 44 -15.74 4.62 -10.15
C ALA A 44 -17.06 3.89 -9.92
N GLU A 45 -18.17 4.42 -10.45
CA GLU A 45 -19.50 3.82 -10.43
C GLU A 45 -19.48 2.41 -11.07
N ASN A 46 -18.88 2.30 -12.27
CA ASN A 46 -18.72 1.03 -12.97
C ASN A 46 -17.77 0.09 -12.22
N GLU A 47 -16.79 0.64 -11.50
CA GLU A 47 -15.88 -0.13 -10.66
C GLU A 47 -16.66 -0.86 -9.56
N ILE A 48 -17.52 -0.14 -8.83
CA ILE A 48 -18.38 -0.72 -7.79
C ILE A 48 -19.31 -1.77 -8.40
N HIS A 49 -19.93 -1.51 -9.55
CA HIS A 49 -20.82 -2.48 -10.20
C HIS A 49 -20.11 -3.80 -10.49
N ALA A 50 -18.93 -3.80 -11.11
CA ALA A 50 -18.30 -5.09 -11.41
C ALA A 50 -17.72 -5.79 -10.18
N TYR A 51 -17.50 -5.11 -9.04
CA TYR A 51 -17.21 -5.85 -7.80
C TYR A 51 -18.38 -6.75 -7.42
N TYR A 52 -19.62 -6.27 -7.55
CA TYR A 52 -20.80 -7.09 -7.32
C TYR A 52 -20.98 -8.14 -8.43
N GLU A 53 -20.87 -7.76 -9.70
CA GLU A 53 -21.14 -8.70 -10.80
C GLU A 53 -20.10 -9.81 -10.88
N GLU A 54 -18.81 -9.49 -10.77
CA GLU A 54 -17.74 -10.49 -10.94
C GLU A 54 -17.59 -11.37 -9.69
N MET A 55 -17.63 -10.79 -8.49
CA MET A 55 -17.45 -11.59 -7.26
C MET A 55 -18.73 -12.23 -6.78
N LEU A 56 -19.84 -11.50 -6.85
CA LEU A 56 -21.13 -11.92 -6.32
C LEU A 56 -22.07 -12.42 -7.43
N GLY A 57 -21.74 -12.33 -8.71
CA GLY A 57 -22.61 -12.86 -9.78
C GLY A 57 -24.00 -12.23 -9.79
N ARG A 58 -24.15 -11.02 -9.26
CA ARG A 58 -25.42 -10.29 -9.18
C ARG A 58 -25.17 -8.78 -9.26
N PRO A 59 -26.17 -7.98 -9.67
CA PRO A 59 -26.08 -6.54 -9.53
C PRO A 59 -26.08 -6.13 -8.05
N ALA A 60 -25.53 -4.96 -7.78
CA ALA A 60 -25.61 -4.32 -6.48
C ALA A 60 -27.08 -3.99 -6.13
N ASP A 61 -27.49 -4.28 -4.90
CA ASP A 61 -28.76 -3.77 -4.37
C ASP A 61 -28.65 -2.26 -4.11
N SER A 62 -29.78 -1.53 -4.15
CA SER A 62 -29.79 -0.07 -4.10
C SER A 62 -29.12 0.50 -2.85
N GLY A 63 -29.40 -0.08 -1.67
CA GLY A 63 -28.78 0.31 -0.39
C GLY A 63 -27.29 -0.03 -0.35
N GLY A 64 -26.96 -1.23 -0.82
CA GLY A 64 -25.62 -1.73 -1.03
C GLY A 64 -24.78 -0.74 -1.81
N TYR A 65 -25.17 -0.50 -3.07
CA TYR A 65 -24.52 0.42 -3.99
C TYR A 65 -24.39 1.84 -3.43
N THR A 66 -25.50 2.42 -2.93
CA THR A 66 -25.53 3.79 -2.40
C THR A 66 -24.53 3.99 -1.28
N THR A 67 -24.42 3.01 -0.37
CA THR A 67 -23.45 3.08 0.73
C THR A 67 -22.01 3.16 0.23
N ARG A 68 -21.67 2.42 -0.83
CA ARG A 68 -20.29 2.35 -1.35
C ARG A 68 -19.98 3.59 -2.18
N ILE A 69 -20.90 4.03 -3.03
CA ILE A 69 -20.68 5.21 -3.86
C ILE A 69 -20.61 6.50 -3.03
N ASN A 70 -21.34 6.60 -1.92
CA ASN A 70 -21.19 7.72 -0.99
C ASN A 70 -19.76 7.81 -0.43
N LYS A 71 -19.12 6.67 -0.14
CA LYS A 71 -17.71 6.67 0.27
C LYS A 71 -16.76 7.09 -0.85
N VAL A 72 -17.07 6.75 -2.10
CA VAL A 72 -16.33 7.24 -3.27
C VAL A 72 -16.49 8.76 -3.42
N TYR A 73 -17.65 9.33 -3.12
CA TYR A 73 -17.85 10.79 -3.16
C TYR A 73 -17.17 11.53 -1.99
N GLU A 74 -17.08 10.90 -0.83
CA GLU A 74 -16.29 11.43 0.30
C GLU A 74 -14.79 11.43 -0.01
N ASP A 75 -14.29 10.32 -0.54
CA ASP A 75 -12.92 10.12 -1.00
C ASP A 75 -12.86 9.01 -2.04
N CYS A 76 -12.58 9.36 -3.30
CA CYS A 76 -12.68 8.41 -4.41
C CYS A 76 -11.73 7.22 -4.25
N ARG A 77 -10.47 7.47 -3.88
CA ARG A 77 -9.48 6.40 -3.77
C ARG A 77 -9.84 5.47 -2.62
N GLN A 78 -10.11 6.04 -1.45
CA GLN A 78 -10.46 5.24 -0.28
C GLN A 78 -11.78 4.49 -0.47
N GLY A 79 -12.78 5.12 -1.08
CA GLY A 79 -14.07 4.49 -1.36
C GLY A 79 -13.95 3.27 -2.26
N ILE A 80 -13.22 3.37 -3.38
CA ILE A 80 -13.02 2.25 -4.31
C ILE A 80 -12.25 1.10 -3.64
N LEU A 81 -11.16 1.43 -2.94
CA LEU A 81 -10.33 0.43 -2.26
C LEU A 81 -11.10 -0.29 -1.15
N ALA A 82 -11.85 0.46 -0.34
CA ALA A 82 -12.70 -0.07 0.72
C ALA A 82 -13.80 -0.97 0.16
N ALA A 83 -14.49 -0.52 -0.89
CA ALA A 83 -15.54 -1.32 -1.52
C ALA A 83 -14.98 -2.63 -2.09
N GLY A 84 -13.81 -2.58 -2.74
CA GLY A 84 -13.12 -3.77 -3.23
C GLY A 84 -12.85 -4.76 -2.11
N MET A 85 -12.28 -4.31 -1.00
CA MET A 85 -12.04 -5.18 0.17
C MET A 85 -13.34 -5.73 0.76
N ILE A 86 -14.34 -4.89 1.03
CA ILE A 86 -15.60 -5.31 1.68
C ILE A 86 -16.34 -6.34 0.82
N ILE A 87 -16.39 -6.14 -0.49
CA ILE A 87 -17.20 -6.99 -1.38
C ILE A 87 -16.43 -8.27 -1.70
N LEU A 88 -15.17 -8.18 -2.12
CA LEU A 88 -14.38 -9.34 -2.54
C LEU A 88 -14.03 -10.25 -1.35
N ASP A 89 -13.90 -9.71 -0.13
CA ASP A 89 -13.63 -10.48 1.09
C ASP A 89 -14.92 -10.80 1.89
N SER A 90 -16.09 -10.59 1.30
CA SER A 90 -17.36 -10.92 1.97
C SER A 90 -17.58 -12.43 2.05
N GLN A 91 -18.31 -12.89 3.08
CA GLN A 91 -18.75 -14.28 3.16
C GLN A 91 -19.54 -14.71 1.92
N GLU A 92 -20.32 -13.80 1.33
CA GLU A 92 -21.07 -14.06 0.10
C GLU A 92 -20.13 -14.34 -1.08
N ALA A 93 -19.04 -13.56 -1.22
CA ALA A 93 -18.02 -13.80 -2.24
C ALA A 93 -17.32 -15.15 -2.02
N HIS A 94 -16.91 -15.45 -0.78
CA HIS A 94 -16.28 -16.73 -0.43
C HIS A 94 -17.18 -17.94 -0.70
N ASN A 95 -18.48 -17.81 -0.45
CA ASN A 95 -19.46 -18.85 -0.76
C ASN A 95 -19.65 -19.06 -2.27
N ARG A 96 -19.65 -17.98 -3.06
CA ARG A 96 -19.80 -18.06 -4.52
C ARG A 96 -18.52 -18.48 -5.25
N ARG A 97 -17.36 -18.17 -4.66
CA ARG A 97 -16.02 -18.42 -5.21
C ARG A 97 -15.21 -19.27 -4.22
N PRO A 98 -15.64 -20.50 -3.90
CA PRO A 98 -15.08 -21.29 -2.80
C PRO A 98 -13.66 -21.80 -3.07
N ASN A 99 -13.26 -21.87 -4.35
CA ASN A 99 -11.93 -22.36 -4.73
C ASN A 99 -11.02 -21.21 -5.22
N PRO A 100 -9.69 -21.31 -4.97
CA PRO A 100 -8.71 -20.27 -5.31
C PRO A 100 -8.72 -19.84 -6.77
N ASP A 101 -8.99 -20.77 -7.67
CA ASP A 101 -8.97 -20.55 -9.11
C ASP A 101 -10.14 -19.66 -9.56
N SER A 102 -11.37 -20.06 -9.22
CA SER A 102 -12.58 -19.29 -9.51
C SER A 102 -12.55 -17.89 -8.87
N PHE A 103 -11.99 -17.79 -7.67
CA PHE A 103 -11.79 -16.51 -6.99
C PHE A 103 -10.80 -15.63 -7.74
N THR A 104 -9.65 -16.19 -8.14
CA THR A 104 -8.61 -15.43 -8.85
C THR A 104 -9.13 -14.88 -10.17
N VAL A 105 -9.88 -15.68 -10.94
CA VAL A 105 -10.49 -15.22 -12.19
C VAL A 105 -11.46 -14.05 -11.93
N ALA A 106 -12.36 -14.20 -10.96
CA ALA A 106 -13.30 -13.14 -10.60
C ALA A 106 -12.60 -11.87 -10.08
N MET A 107 -11.55 -12.03 -9.26
CA MET A 107 -10.77 -10.93 -8.70
C MET A 107 -10.06 -10.10 -9.78
N TYR A 108 -9.47 -10.74 -10.79
CA TYR A 108 -8.85 -10.05 -11.93
C TYR A 108 -9.87 -9.26 -12.74
N ARG A 109 -11.04 -9.85 -13.00
CA ARG A 109 -12.11 -9.15 -13.72
C ARG A 109 -12.66 -7.98 -12.93
N ALA A 110 -12.90 -8.19 -11.63
CA ALA A 110 -13.41 -7.17 -10.73
C ALA A 110 -12.47 -5.96 -10.65
N LEU A 111 -11.18 -6.19 -10.36
CA LEU A 111 -10.20 -5.15 -10.05
C LEU A 111 -9.43 -4.63 -11.27
N LEU A 112 -9.01 -5.52 -12.17
CA LEU A 112 -8.15 -5.17 -13.31
C LEU A 112 -8.90 -5.11 -14.64
N ASN A 113 -10.20 -5.46 -14.64
CA ASN A 113 -11.05 -5.37 -15.81
C ASN A 113 -10.52 -6.19 -17.01
N ARG A 114 -9.94 -7.35 -16.69
CA ARG A 114 -9.37 -8.30 -17.64
C ARG A 114 -9.34 -9.70 -17.04
N ASP A 115 -9.07 -10.69 -17.88
CA ASP A 115 -8.77 -12.04 -17.40
C ASP A 115 -7.35 -12.11 -16.81
N ALA A 116 -7.19 -13.02 -15.85
CA ALA A 116 -5.88 -13.40 -15.34
C ALA A 116 -5.09 -14.09 -16.46
N ASP A 117 -3.90 -13.60 -16.77
CA ASP A 117 -2.95 -14.32 -17.61
C ASP A 117 -2.45 -15.59 -16.89
N GLY A 118 -1.86 -16.52 -17.63
CA GLY A 118 -1.44 -17.81 -17.07
C GLY A 118 -0.47 -17.69 -15.89
N GLY A 119 0.44 -16.71 -15.95
CA GLY A 119 1.42 -16.45 -14.89
C GLY A 119 0.78 -15.87 -13.64
N GLY A 120 -0.04 -14.82 -13.80
CA GLY A 120 -0.80 -14.19 -12.73
C GLY A 120 -1.77 -15.17 -12.05
N ARG A 121 -2.53 -15.94 -12.84
CA ARG A 121 -3.41 -16.98 -12.31
C ARG A 121 -2.65 -18.02 -11.49
N HIS A 122 -1.57 -18.56 -12.04
CA HIS A 122 -0.73 -19.52 -11.32
C HIS A 122 -0.15 -18.94 -10.03
N HIS A 123 0.33 -17.69 -10.07
CA HIS A 123 0.88 -17.00 -8.90
C HIS A 123 -0.12 -16.95 -7.75
N TYR A 124 -1.35 -16.46 -8.01
CA TYR A 124 -2.35 -16.32 -6.94
C TYR A 124 -2.91 -17.66 -6.46
N VAL A 125 -3.19 -18.59 -7.38
CA VAL A 125 -3.79 -19.89 -7.07
C VAL A 125 -2.82 -20.79 -6.28
N MET A 126 -1.55 -20.82 -6.66
CA MET A 126 -0.59 -21.78 -6.11
C MET A 126 0.25 -21.21 -4.97
N ASN A 127 0.48 -19.89 -4.95
CA ASN A 127 1.40 -19.28 -3.97
C ASN A 127 0.67 -18.37 -2.99
N VAL A 128 -0.09 -17.40 -3.49
CA VAL A 128 -0.64 -16.33 -2.63
C VAL A 128 -1.79 -16.83 -1.76
N ILE A 129 -2.84 -17.39 -2.37
CA ILE A 129 -4.06 -17.78 -1.65
C ILE A 129 -3.79 -18.93 -0.67
N PRO A 130 -3.06 -20.02 -1.02
CA PRO A 130 -2.81 -21.11 -0.07
C PRO A 130 -1.96 -20.70 1.14
N GLN A 131 -1.03 -19.75 0.97
CA GLN A 131 -0.10 -19.35 2.04
C GLN A 131 -0.65 -18.22 2.90
N ARG A 132 -1.46 -17.33 2.32
CA ARG A 132 -1.82 -16.04 2.92
C ARG A 132 -3.31 -15.68 2.81
N GLY A 133 -4.10 -16.52 2.12
CA GLY A 133 -5.55 -16.36 2.01
C GLY A 133 -6.03 -15.37 0.94
N TYR A 134 -7.34 -15.37 0.74
CA TYR A 134 -8.04 -14.54 -0.26
C TYR A 134 -7.90 -13.04 -0.01
N ARG A 135 -8.04 -12.62 1.25
CA ARG A 135 -7.87 -11.23 1.68
C ARG A 135 -6.53 -10.66 1.25
N TRP A 136 -5.49 -11.49 1.28
CA TRP A 136 -4.15 -11.10 0.85
C TRP A 136 -4.05 -10.90 -0.65
N ALA A 137 -4.62 -11.83 -1.43
CA ALA A 137 -4.66 -11.73 -2.88
C ALA A 137 -5.35 -10.43 -3.36
N ILE A 138 -6.47 -10.05 -2.74
CA ILE A 138 -7.19 -8.80 -3.06
C ILE A 138 -6.26 -7.59 -2.88
N ARG A 139 -5.60 -7.50 -1.72
CA ARG A 139 -4.72 -6.37 -1.39
C ARG A 139 -3.50 -6.29 -2.27
N ASP A 140 -2.88 -7.43 -2.51
CA ASP A 140 -1.71 -7.53 -3.37
C ASP A 140 -2.05 -7.02 -4.78
N LEU A 141 -3.18 -7.46 -5.35
CA LEU A 141 -3.65 -6.97 -6.65
C LEU A 141 -4.05 -5.49 -6.63
N GLN A 142 -4.69 -5.00 -5.56
CA GLN A 142 -4.98 -3.57 -5.38
C GLN A 142 -3.71 -2.70 -5.25
N SER A 143 -2.61 -3.27 -4.77
CA SER A 143 -1.32 -2.58 -4.66
C SER A 143 -0.50 -2.60 -5.97
N SER A 144 -0.92 -3.42 -6.93
CA SER A 144 -0.23 -3.57 -8.21
C SER A 144 -0.13 -2.23 -8.96
N PRO A 145 0.94 -2.00 -9.74
CA PRO A 145 1.04 -0.82 -10.60
C PRO A 145 -0.17 -0.66 -11.54
N GLU A 146 -0.71 -1.79 -12.02
CA GLU A 146 -1.87 -1.81 -12.92
C GLU A 146 -3.14 -1.29 -12.24
N PHE A 147 -3.49 -1.83 -11.07
CA PHE A 147 -4.63 -1.34 -10.32
C PHE A 147 -4.45 0.12 -9.91
N ARG A 148 -3.25 0.52 -9.47
CA ARG A 148 -2.96 1.92 -9.11
C ARG A 148 -3.14 2.87 -10.29
N SER A 149 -2.74 2.46 -11.49
CA SER A 149 -2.96 3.24 -12.71
C SER A 149 -4.45 3.38 -13.03
N ARG A 150 -5.22 2.28 -12.92
CA ARG A 150 -6.67 2.31 -13.11
C ARG A 150 -7.36 3.20 -12.08
N LEU A 151 -6.99 3.04 -10.81
CA LEU A 151 -7.50 3.84 -9.69
C LEU A 151 -7.23 5.32 -9.89
N ALA A 152 -6.03 5.68 -10.35
CA ALA A 152 -5.70 7.06 -10.67
C ALA A 152 -6.60 7.62 -11.78
N ALA A 153 -6.84 6.85 -12.85
CA ALA A 153 -7.75 7.27 -13.92
C ALA A 153 -9.20 7.40 -13.46
N MET A 154 -9.71 6.47 -12.63
CA MET A 154 -11.08 6.51 -12.10
C MET A 154 -11.35 7.70 -11.19
N CYS A 155 -10.32 8.12 -10.45
CA CYS A 155 -10.40 9.20 -9.48
C CYS A 155 -9.82 10.51 -10.00
N ASP A 156 -9.52 10.60 -11.29
CA ASP A 156 -9.06 11.84 -11.88
C ASP A 156 -10.11 12.95 -11.69
N HIS A 157 -9.65 14.14 -11.30
CA HIS A 157 -10.49 15.28 -10.92
C HIS A 157 -11.53 15.04 -9.79
N ARG A 158 -11.45 13.92 -9.04
CA ARG A 158 -12.33 13.65 -7.89
C ARG A 158 -11.66 14.00 -6.56
N ARG A 159 -12.48 14.24 -5.53
CA ARG A 159 -12.00 14.44 -4.16
C ARG A 159 -11.24 13.20 -3.71
N THR A 160 -9.97 13.37 -3.38
CA THR A 160 -9.11 12.31 -2.83
C THR A 160 -8.29 12.89 -1.69
N SER A 161 -8.22 12.20 -0.56
CA SER A 161 -7.20 12.51 0.43
C SER A 161 -5.85 12.03 -0.06
N SER A 162 -4.78 12.60 0.50
CA SER A 162 -3.40 12.15 0.33
C SER A 162 -3.11 10.79 1.00
N ALA A 163 -4.15 10.00 1.32
CA ALA A 163 -3.99 8.67 1.88
C ALA A 163 -3.29 7.77 0.86
N ASN A 164 -2.02 7.47 1.13
CA ASN A 164 -1.22 6.62 0.29
C ASN A 164 -1.42 5.17 0.73
N VAL A 165 -1.63 4.29 -0.25
CA VAL A 165 -1.47 2.86 -0.03
C VAL A 165 0.03 2.61 0.07
N LEU A 166 0.53 2.41 1.28
CA LEU A 166 1.94 2.20 1.49
C LEU A 166 2.22 0.70 1.47
N PRO A 167 3.16 0.21 0.64
CA PRO A 167 3.77 -1.12 0.85
C PRO A 167 4.22 -1.25 2.31
N ALA A 168 4.19 -2.45 2.90
CA ALA A 168 4.51 -2.62 4.32
C ALA A 168 5.82 -1.96 4.75
N GLY A 169 6.89 -2.06 3.98
CA GLY A 169 8.15 -1.36 4.29
C GLY A 169 8.00 0.17 4.38
N GLN A 170 7.17 0.76 3.51
CA GLN A 170 6.86 2.19 3.55
C GLN A 170 5.83 2.53 4.64
N ALA A 171 4.90 1.63 4.95
CA ALA A 171 3.95 1.80 6.05
C ALA A 171 4.67 1.80 7.41
N VAL A 172 5.71 0.97 7.54
CA VAL A 172 6.62 0.97 8.69
C VAL A 172 7.42 2.28 8.74
N GLY A 173 7.95 2.75 7.60
CA GLY A 173 8.59 4.07 7.53
C GLY A 173 7.65 5.21 7.94
N ALA A 174 6.40 5.19 7.49
CA ALA A 174 5.37 6.14 7.91
C ALA A 174 5.06 6.01 9.40
N ALA A 175 4.94 4.79 9.93
CA ALA A 175 4.78 4.57 11.37
C ALA A 175 5.97 5.10 12.18
N VAL A 176 7.21 4.94 11.69
CA VAL A 176 8.40 5.53 12.32
C VAL A 176 8.34 7.07 12.29
N GLY A 177 7.90 7.67 11.17
CA GLY A 177 7.65 9.12 11.12
C GLY A 177 6.58 9.58 12.11
N ILE A 178 5.52 8.77 12.29
CA ILE A 178 4.48 9.01 13.30
C ILE A 178 5.05 8.89 14.72
N ILE A 179 5.91 7.90 14.96
CA ILE A 179 6.61 7.73 16.24
C ILE A 179 7.44 8.97 16.55
N ASP A 180 8.21 9.48 15.59
CA ASP A 180 9.05 10.66 15.75
C ASP A 180 8.23 11.92 16.12
N ALA A 181 7.09 12.11 15.46
CA ALA A 181 6.11 13.13 15.86
C ALA A 181 5.59 12.91 17.29
N GLY A 182 5.29 11.67 17.67
CA GLY A 182 4.95 11.29 19.04
C GLY A 182 6.06 11.54 20.06
N MET A 183 7.33 11.40 19.65
CA MET A 183 8.51 11.66 20.50
C MET A 183 8.63 13.15 20.85
N THR A 184 8.32 14.04 19.90
CA THR A 184 8.26 15.48 20.17
C THR A 184 7.21 15.80 21.24
N LEU A 185 6.03 15.16 21.16
CA LEU A 185 4.97 15.33 22.15
C LEU A 185 5.32 14.71 23.52
N LEU A 186 6.13 13.66 23.56
CA LEU A 186 6.64 13.05 24.81
C LEU A 186 7.56 14.01 25.58
N VAL A 187 8.41 14.78 24.88
CA VAL A 187 9.22 15.85 25.49
C VAL A 187 8.30 16.90 26.13
N GLN A 188 7.30 17.36 25.38
CA GLN A 188 6.34 18.37 25.88
C GLN A 188 5.45 17.84 27.03
N CYS A 189 5.17 16.55 27.05
CA CYS A 189 4.47 15.86 28.15
C CYS A 189 5.35 15.73 29.42
N GLY A 190 6.64 16.04 29.36
CA GLY A 190 7.56 15.93 30.50
C GLY A 190 7.95 14.49 30.85
N VAL A 191 7.79 13.55 29.90
CA VAL A 191 8.15 12.13 30.06
C VAL A 191 9.34 11.78 29.17
N ALA A 192 10.35 12.66 29.15
CA ALA A 192 11.53 12.52 28.30
C ALA A 192 12.30 11.20 28.51
N GLN A 193 12.18 10.55 29.67
CA GLN A 193 12.74 9.23 29.96
C GLN A 193 12.28 8.15 28.97
N VAL A 194 11.12 8.35 28.32
CA VAL A 194 10.61 7.47 27.27
C VAL A 194 11.47 7.56 25.99
N LEU A 195 12.14 8.69 25.71
CA LEU A 195 12.98 8.86 24.51
C LEU A 195 14.13 7.87 24.43
N GLU A 196 14.66 7.44 25.58
CA GLU A 196 15.76 6.47 25.61
C GLU A 196 15.32 5.07 25.15
N LEU A 197 14.03 4.76 25.26
CA LEU A 197 13.42 3.47 24.89
C LEU A 197 12.97 3.41 23.42
N VAL A 198 12.57 4.55 22.83
CA VAL A 198 11.90 4.61 21.52
C VAL A 198 12.70 5.41 20.48
N GLY A 199 13.86 5.97 20.83
CA GLY A 199 14.60 6.88 19.97
C GLY A 199 14.86 6.35 18.54
N PRO A 200 14.86 7.23 17.52
CA PRO A 200 14.85 6.87 16.09
C PRO A 200 16.02 5.96 15.66
N ASN A 201 17.13 5.98 16.39
CA ASN A 201 18.31 5.16 16.10
C ASN A 201 18.24 3.71 16.61
N ARG A 202 17.24 3.36 17.44
CA ARG A 202 17.08 1.99 18.00
C ARG A 202 16.06 1.13 17.24
N ILE A 203 15.21 1.73 16.41
CA ILE A 203 14.19 1.02 15.65
C ILE A 203 14.77 0.61 14.29
N LYS A 204 15.29 -0.62 14.20
CA LYS A 204 15.80 -1.18 12.94
C LYS A 204 14.85 -2.19 12.31
N THR A 205 13.85 -2.64 13.06
CA THR A 205 12.90 -3.68 12.65
C THR A 205 11.49 -3.34 13.10
N ILE A 206 10.50 -3.92 12.41
CA ILE A 206 9.08 -3.80 12.75
C ILE A 206 8.82 -4.27 14.18
N TYR A 207 9.42 -5.39 14.58
CA TYR A 207 9.32 -5.94 15.93
C TYR A 207 9.81 -4.95 17.00
N GLN A 208 10.97 -4.31 16.77
CA GLN A 208 11.49 -3.29 17.69
C GLN A 208 10.59 -2.06 17.76
N ALA A 209 9.99 -1.66 16.63
CA ALA A 209 9.01 -0.57 16.62
C ALA A 209 7.78 -0.92 17.47
N THR A 210 7.23 -2.12 17.30
CA THR A 210 6.07 -2.62 18.05
C THR A 210 6.31 -2.59 19.55
N GLU A 211 7.43 -3.14 20.02
CA GLU A 211 7.73 -3.20 21.44
C GLU A 211 7.98 -1.81 22.03
N ALA A 212 8.73 -0.95 21.32
CA ALA A 212 8.97 0.41 21.77
C ALA A 212 7.68 1.23 21.88
N ILE A 213 6.77 1.11 20.91
CA ILE A 213 5.46 1.76 20.95
C ILE A 213 4.61 1.25 22.13
N LYS A 214 4.56 -0.06 22.37
CA LYS A 214 3.80 -0.64 23.49
C LYS A 214 4.31 -0.09 24.82
N THR A 215 5.63 -0.05 25.03
CA THR A 215 6.23 0.50 26.25
C THR A 215 5.91 1.98 26.43
N ALA A 216 6.07 2.78 25.37
CA ALA A 216 5.76 4.21 25.40
C ALA A 216 4.29 4.49 25.75
N LYS A 217 3.36 3.74 25.15
CA LYS A 217 1.93 3.82 25.46
C LYS A 217 1.64 3.47 26.92
N PHE A 218 2.26 2.42 27.45
CA PHE A 218 2.09 2.02 28.84
C PHE A 218 2.51 3.15 29.81
N ILE A 219 3.66 3.78 29.56
CA ILE A 219 4.15 4.89 30.39
C ILE A 219 3.21 6.11 30.27
N LEU A 220 2.80 6.46 29.05
CA LEU A 220 1.88 7.56 28.79
C LEU A 220 0.49 7.35 29.39
N SER A 221 0.00 6.11 29.45
CA SER A 221 -1.31 5.79 30.05
C SER A 221 -1.42 6.29 31.49
N LYS A 222 -0.30 6.33 32.22
CA LYS A 222 -0.20 6.85 33.60
C LYS A 222 -0.12 8.38 33.67
N SER A 223 0.06 9.05 32.54
CA SER A 223 0.24 10.51 32.44
C SER A 223 -0.83 11.20 31.59
N LEU A 224 -1.89 10.50 31.18
CA LEU A 224 -2.94 11.02 30.29
C LEU A 224 -3.61 12.30 30.80
N ASN A 225 -3.71 12.46 32.12
CA ASN A 225 -4.37 13.61 32.74
C ASN A 225 -3.41 14.78 33.03
N LYS A 226 -2.12 14.67 32.70
CA LYS A 226 -1.14 15.72 33.01
C LYS A 226 -1.17 16.90 32.04
N SER A 227 -1.39 16.65 30.75
CA SER A 227 -1.48 17.70 29.73
C SER A 227 -2.12 17.20 28.44
N ASP A 228 -2.56 18.13 27.60
CA ASP A 228 -3.06 17.83 26.26
C ASP A 228 -1.98 17.18 25.39
N SER A 229 -0.71 17.58 25.55
CA SER A 229 0.42 16.94 24.85
C SER A 229 0.60 15.47 25.23
N CYS A 230 0.35 15.08 26.49
CA CYS A 230 0.39 13.68 26.91
C CYS A 230 -0.70 12.83 26.24
N ARG A 231 -1.93 13.38 26.19
CA ARG A 231 -3.06 12.73 25.50
C ARG A 231 -2.83 12.66 23.99
N ALA A 232 -2.26 13.71 23.40
CA ALA A 232 -1.84 13.74 22.01
C ALA A 232 -0.80 12.66 21.71
N ALA A 233 0.29 12.59 22.49
CA ALA A 233 1.34 11.58 22.34
C ALA A 233 0.77 10.15 22.41
N TYR A 234 -0.12 9.88 23.36
CA TYR A 234 -0.75 8.56 23.52
C TYR A 234 -1.60 8.18 22.30
N ASN A 235 -2.39 9.12 21.78
CA ASN A 235 -3.23 8.90 20.60
C ASN A 235 -2.38 8.67 19.35
N THR A 236 -1.32 9.45 19.15
CA THR A 236 -0.35 9.29 18.06
C THR A 236 0.27 7.90 18.09
N LEU A 237 0.79 7.49 19.25
CA LEU A 237 1.41 6.17 19.41
C LEU A 237 0.41 5.02 19.28
N THR A 238 -0.86 5.22 19.65
CA THR A 238 -1.91 4.21 19.44
C THR A 238 -2.16 3.94 17.95
N ILE A 239 -2.06 4.96 17.11
CA ILE A 239 -2.21 4.82 15.66
C ILE A 239 -0.97 4.18 15.06
N ALA A 240 0.23 4.61 15.46
CA ALA A 240 1.47 3.95 15.05
C ALA A 240 1.44 2.46 15.40
N ASP A 241 1.07 2.11 16.64
CA ASP A 241 0.90 0.74 17.10
C ASP A 241 -0.07 -0.05 16.22
N HIS A 242 -1.20 0.55 15.84
CA HIS A 242 -2.17 -0.09 14.98
C HIS A 242 -1.64 -0.29 13.55
N ILE A 243 -0.99 0.73 12.99
CA ILE A 243 -0.37 0.66 11.65
C ILE A 243 0.72 -0.39 11.63
N VAL A 244 1.61 -0.39 12.62
CA VAL A 244 2.68 -1.37 12.74
C VAL A 244 2.09 -2.75 12.93
N ARG A 245 1.09 -2.93 13.81
CA ARG A 245 0.43 -4.23 13.98
C ARG A 245 -0.21 -4.70 12.69
N ILE A 246 -0.87 -3.86 11.91
CA ILE A 246 -1.43 -4.24 10.60
C ILE A 246 -0.32 -4.62 9.62
N ALA A 247 0.74 -3.81 9.55
CA ALA A 247 1.86 -4.07 8.67
C ALA A 247 2.60 -5.38 9.05
N ASP A 248 2.66 -5.69 10.35
CA ASP A 248 3.33 -6.85 10.95
C ASP A 248 2.44 -8.09 11.06
N TYR A 249 1.10 -7.96 11.04
CA TYR A 249 0.16 -8.95 11.60
C TYR A 249 0.30 -10.37 11.03
N GLU A 250 0.97 -10.60 9.91
CA GLU A 250 1.20 -11.98 9.44
C GLU A 250 2.58 -12.25 8.80
N ARG A 251 3.65 -11.51 9.16
CA ARG A 251 4.97 -11.64 8.47
C ARG A 251 4.89 -11.50 6.94
N GLY A 252 3.76 -10.99 6.43
CA GLY A 252 3.33 -11.07 5.04
C GLY A 252 3.60 -9.81 4.22
N ASN A 253 4.14 -8.76 4.84
CA ASN A 253 4.45 -7.49 4.17
C ASN A 253 3.17 -6.79 3.65
N HIS A 254 2.17 -6.59 4.53
CA HIS A 254 0.85 -6.07 4.15
C HIS A 254 0.82 -4.60 3.72
N PRO A 255 0.30 -4.21 2.53
CA PRO A 255 0.07 -2.81 2.24
C PRO A 255 -0.97 -2.30 3.23
N THR A 256 -0.62 -1.20 3.87
CA THR A 256 -1.43 -0.56 4.89
C THR A 256 -1.82 0.80 4.38
N TYR A 257 -3.10 1.14 4.48
CA TYR A 257 -3.56 2.48 4.18
C TYR A 257 -3.18 3.36 5.34
N VAL A 258 -2.34 4.35 5.06
CA VAL A 258 -1.95 5.36 6.03
C VAL A 258 -2.27 6.71 5.44
N GLY A 259 -3.06 7.48 6.17
CA GLY A 259 -3.30 8.88 5.87
C GLY A 259 -3.01 9.74 7.08
N ILE A 260 -2.38 10.87 6.81
CA ILE A 260 -2.11 11.92 7.78
C ILE A 260 -2.56 13.22 7.13
N LYS A 261 -3.38 13.96 7.85
CA LYS A 261 -3.78 15.31 7.49
C LYS A 261 -3.46 16.20 8.67
N GLN A 262 -2.55 17.13 8.44
CA GLN A 262 -2.18 18.13 9.42
C GLN A 262 -2.78 19.47 9.02
N ARG A 263 -3.28 20.21 10.01
CA ARG A 263 -3.70 21.60 9.90
C ARG A 263 -3.19 22.34 11.11
N ASP A 264 -2.68 23.54 10.92
CA ASP A 264 -2.29 24.47 11.96
C ASP A 264 -3.15 25.73 11.86
N TYR A 265 -3.46 26.33 13.00
CA TYR A 265 -4.30 27.52 13.06
C TYR A 265 -4.04 28.34 14.32
N TRP A 266 -4.32 29.63 14.22
CA TRP A 266 -4.17 30.59 15.31
C TRP A 266 -5.52 30.94 15.92
N VAL A 267 -5.60 30.89 17.25
CA VAL A 267 -6.71 31.43 18.04
C VAL A 267 -6.15 32.40 19.08
N PRO A 268 -6.97 33.25 19.72
CA PRO A 268 -6.49 34.14 20.78
C PRO A 268 -5.76 33.42 21.93
N ALA A 269 -6.09 32.15 22.17
CA ALA A 269 -5.44 31.32 23.18
C ALA A 269 -4.08 30.72 22.75
N GLY A 270 -3.65 30.91 21.50
CA GLY A 270 -2.35 30.44 20.99
C GLY A 270 -2.41 29.77 19.61
N HIS A 271 -1.28 29.16 19.24
CA HIS A 271 -1.12 28.37 18.03
C HIS A 271 -1.51 26.90 18.29
N TYR A 272 -2.35 26.33 17.43
CA TYR A 272 -2.87 24.96 17.60
C TYR A 272 -2.64 24.12 16.35
N CYS A 273 -2.37 22.85 16.57
CA CYS A 273 -2.14 21.84 15.57
C CYS A 273 -3.24 20.77 15.68
N ASP A 274 -3.98 20.60 14.59
CA ASP A 274 -4.93 19.54 14.33
C ASP A 274 -4.25 18.49 13.45
N VAL A 275 -4.00 17.31 14.01
CA VAL A 275 -3.48 16.15 13.29
C VAL A 275 -4.56 15.10 13.23
N GLU A 276 -5.07 14.84 12.04
CA GLU A 276 -5.96 13.74 11.73
C GLU A 276 -5.13 12.61 11.14
N MET A 277 -5.25 11.43 11.71
CA MET A 277 -4.49 10.26 11.25
C MET A 277 -5.44 9.10 11.14
N TRP A 278 -5.24 8.32 10.08
CA TRP A 278 -5.96 7.08 9.92
C TRP A 278 -5.05 6.00 9.38
N GLY A 279 -5.23 4.82 9.95
CA GLY A 279 -4.43 3.65 9.65
C GLY A 279 -5.32 2.43 9.66
N GLY A 280 -5.34 1.68 8.57
CA GLY A 280 -6.19 0.51 8.47
C GLY A 280 -5.84 -0.33 7.27
N PRO A 281 -6.35 -1.56 7.23
CA PRO A 281 -6.02 -2.49 6.17
C PRO A 281 -7.07 -2.41 5.02
N SER A 282 -8.05 -1.51 5.14
CA SER A 282 -8.99 -1.02 4.12
C SER A 282 -9.60 0.32 4.60
N GLY A 283 -10.26 1.07 3.71
CA GLY A 283 -10.96 2.32 4.07
C GLY A 283 -12.11 2.14 5.09
N SER A 284 -12.70 0.94 5.18
CA SER A 284 -13.77 0.61 6.14
C SER A 284 -13.26 0.12 7.50
N GLU A 285 -11.99 -0.28 7.57
CA GLU A 285 -11.31 -0.72 8.80
C GLU A 285 -10.24 0.28 9.25
N LEU A 286 -10.36 1.53 8.79
CA LEU A 286 -9.50 2.62 9.22
C LEU A 286 -9.76 2.92 10.69
N ILE A 287 -8.71 2.81 11.50
CA ILE A 287 -8.72 3.49 12.80
C ILE A 287 -8.40 4.95 12.54
N TYR A 288 -9.40 5.80 12.71
CA TYR A 288 -9.26 7.25 12.68
C TYR A 288 -9.00 7.79 14.09
N ARG A 289 -8.06 8.73 14.22
CA ARG A 289 -8.00 9.64 15.37
C ARG A 289 -7.77 11.05 14.89
N LYS A 290 -8.43 11.98 15.58
CA LYS A 290 -8.13 13.39 15.53
C LYS A 290 -7.42 13.78 16.82
N ILE A 291 -6.32 14.51 16.66
CA ILE A 291 -5.49 14.96 17.76
C ILE A 291 -5.41 16.48 17.65
N ASN A 292 -5.77 17.17 18.73
CA ASN A 292 -5.62 18.61 18.85
C ASN A 292 -4.63 18.89 19.98
N PHE A 293 -3.64 19.71 19.71
CA PHE A 293 -2.70 20.15 20.73
C PHE A 293 -2.17 21.55 20.40
N ARG A 294 -1.67 22.24 21.41
CA ARG A 294 -0.98 23.50 21.23
C ARG A 294 0.39 23.24 20.61
N CYS A 295 0.67 23.89 19.50
CA CYS A 295 2.03 24.02 18.99
C CYS A 295 2.61 25.37 19.43
#